data_AF-A0A1J3GSF7-F1
#
_entry.id   AF-A0A1J3GSF7-F1
#
_cell.length_a   1.000
_cell.length_b   1.000
_cell.length_c   1.000
_cell.angle_alpha   90.00
_cell.angle_beta   90.00
_cell.angle_gamma   90.00
#
_symmetry.space_group_name_H-M   'P 1'
#
loop_
_entity.id
_entity.type
_entity.pdbx_description
1 polymer ?
#
loop_
_entity_poly.entity_id
_entity_poly.type
_entity_poly.pdbx_seq_one_letter_code
_entity_poly.pdbx_strand_id
1 'polypeptide(L)'
;QLSKISSITVINSPTTSDRLSDRREYLRERPPSTYRLKMASFTKLANSPNTEKYESRRFASGGYNWTFIVYPKENKNEQGAGQVSLYVQIDNTTLLNSPKEVYAEVKFFIYNQKQDKYLTYQETDAKRFSLFKPYWGQPRTKSYYEIANPGAAYLFDNGQVLSGVDVLVTETFNKWEVFSFTENFHNRFYTWTILNFSSLEEDFYVSDEFPIGGRNWALNVYPNGDGEGQGNSLSLYVVAADVESYDEIT
;
A
#
# COMPACT_ATOMS: atom_id res chain seq x y z
N GLN A 1 18.52 -41.58 -11.33
CA GLN A 1 17.79 -40.55 -10.57
C GLN A 1 18.12 -39.21 -11.22
N LEU A 2 17.23 -38.68 -12.07
CA LEU A 2 17.48 -37.47 -12.87
C LEU A 2 17.01 -36.24 -12.10
N SER A 3 17.93 -35.29 -11.87
CA SER A 3 17.65 -33.99 -11.28
C SER A 3 16.84 -33.13 -12.26
N LYS A 4 15.68 -32.65 -11.81
CA LYS A 4 14.84 -31.71 -12.54
C LYS A 4 15.46 -30.32 -12.38
N ILE A 5 16.12 -29.81 -13.43
CA ILE A 5 16.54 -28.40 -13.49
C ILE A 5 15.39 -27.62 -14.13
N SER A 6 14.80 -26.69 -13.38
CA SER A 6 13.83 -25.74 -13.90
C SER A 6 14.58 -24.58 -14.55
N SER A 7 14.47 -24.43 -15.88
CA SER A 7 14.99 -23.25 -16.60
C SER A 7 13.90 -22.17 -16.68
N ILE A 8 14.21 -20.97 -16.19
CA ILE A 8 13.41 -19.78 -16.43
C ILE A 8 13.81 -19.22 -17.79
N THR A 9 12.87 -19.19 -18.73
CA THR A 9 13.08 -18.53 -20.03
C THR A 9 12.61 -17.08 -19.91
N VAL A 10 13.55 -16.13 -19.97
CA VAL A 10 13.24 -14.71 -20.10
C VAL A 10 12.83 -14.45 -21.55
N ILE A 11 11.56 -14.14 -21.77
CA ILE A 11 11.06 -13.70 -23.07
C ILE A 11 11.48 -12.22 -23.20
N ASN A 12 12.56 -11.97 -23.94
CA ASN A 12 12.91 -10.61 -24.34
C ASN A 12 11.88 -10.11 -25.33
N SER A 13 10.93 -9.29 -24.86
CA SER A 13 10.11 -8.46 -25.73
C SER A 13 11.03 -7.51 -26.53
N PRO A 14 10.76 -7.25 -27.82
CA PRO A 14 11.58 -6.33 -28.59
C PRO A 14 11.45 -4.93 -27.97
N THR A 15 12.54 -4.44 -27.39
CA THR A 15 12.68 -3.09 -26.88
C THR A 15 12.54 -2.11 -28.04
N THR A 16 11.32 -1.66 -28.28
CA THR A 16 11.10 -0.44 -29.05
C THR A 16 11.52 0.70 -28.14
N SER A 17 12.41 1.56 -28.64
CA SER A 17 12.83 2.82 -28.01
C SER A 17 11.65 3.82 -28.02
N ASP A 18 10.53 3.43 -27.43
CA ASP A 18 9.43 4.33 -27.13
C ASP A 18 9.58 4.76 -25.67
N ARG A 19 9.52 6.08 -25.45
CA ARG A 19 9.43 6.67 -24.12
C ARG A 19 8.35 5.91 -23.36
N LEU A 20 8.70 5.29 -22.23
CA LEU A 20 7.71 4.68 -21.33
C LEU A 20 6.59 5.72 -21.14
N SER A 21 5.37 5.40 -21.56
CA SER A 21 4.28 6.34 -21.42
C SER A 21 4.06 6.58 -19.93
N ASP A 22 4.02 7.85 -19.49
CA ASP A 22 3.73 8.26 -18.10
C ASP A 22 2.34 7.79 -17.59
N ARG A 23 1.60 7.07 -18.44
CA ARG A 23 0.24 6.60 -18.27
C ARG A 23 0.10 5.15 -18.72
N ARG A 24 -0.65 4.37 -17.93
CA ARG A 24 -1.12 3.02 -18.24
C ARG A 24 -2.63 3.02 -18.47
N GLU A 25 -3.05 2.32 -19.51
CA GLU A 25 -4.47 2.06 -19.84
C GLU A 25 -4.71 0.56 -19.84
N TYR A 26 -5.69 0.09 -19.07
CA TYR A 26 -6.01 -1.35 -18.95
C TYR A 26 -7.44 -1.59 -18.47
N LEU A 27 -7.93 -2.82 -18.61
CA LEU A 27 -9.23 -3.24 -18.09
C LEU A 27 -9.09 -3.83 -16.69
N ARG A 28 -9.96 -3.39 -15.77
CA ARG A 28 -10.00 -3.84 -14.37
C ARG A 28 -11.40 -4.34 -14.02
N GLU A 29 -11.51 -5.54 -13.47
CA GLU A 29 -12.80 -6.09 -13.00
C GLU A 29 -13.27 -5.40 -11.71
N ARG A 30 -12.36 -5.22 -10.75
CA ARG A 30 -12.67 -4.59 -9.48
C ARG A 30 -13.11 -3.13 -9.70
N PRO A 31 -14.26 -2.70 -9.17
CA PRO A 31 -14.70 -1.31 -9.29
C PRO A 31 -13.80 -0.32 -8.53
N PRO A 32 -13.96 0.99 -8.75
CA PRO A 32 -13.32 2.02 -7.95
C PRO A 32 -13.65 1.83 -6.46
N SER A 33 -12.65 1.94 -5.62
CA SER A 33 -12.71 1.88 -4.16
C SER A 33 -12.96 3.24 -3.50
N THR A 34 -12.45 4.35 -4.06
CA THR A 34 -12.58 5.67 -3.40
C THR A 34 -13.91 6.35 -3.71
N TYR A 35 -14.24 6.56 -4.99
CA TYR A 35 -15.49 7.23 -5.36
C TYR A 35 -16.06 6.73 -6.68
N ARG A 36 -17.39 6.61 -6.75
CA ARG A 36 -18.13 6.20 -7.94
C ARG A 36 -19.18 7.26 -8.28
N LEU A 37 -19.25 7.59 -9.56
CA LEU A 37 -20.22 8.51 -10.12
C LEU A 37 -21.08 7.79 -11.14
N LYS A 38 -22.38 7.71 -10.85
CA LYS A 38 -23.39 7.29 -11.81
C LYS A 38 -24.07 8.54 -12.39
N MET A 39 -23.72 8.89 -13.62
CA MET A 39 -24.22 10.10 -14.28
C MET A 39 -25.40 9.75 -15.19
N ALA A 40 -26.61 10.15 -14.81
CA ALA A 40 -27.83 9.85 -15.57
C ALA A 40 -28.09 10.73 -16.78
N SER A 41 -27.42 11.88 -16.88
CA SER A 41 -27.66 12.89 -17.90
C SER A 41 -26.40 13.20 -18.70
N PHE A 42 -25.57 12.20 -19.00
CA PHE A 42 -24.25 12.39 -19.62
C PHE A 42 -24.35 13.13 -20.97
N THR A 43 -25.21 12.66 -21.88
CA THR A 43 -25.41 13.29 -23.20
C THR A 43 -26.06 14.67 -23.10
N LYS A 44 -26.95 14.89 -22.12
CA LYS A 44 -27.54 16.22 -21.87
C LYS A 44 -26.48 17.21 -21.38
N LEU A 45 -25.60 16.77 -20.46
CA LEU A 45 -24.47 17.58 -19.99
C LEU A 45 -23.52 17.90 -21.14
N ALA A 46 -23.18 16.90 -21.97
CA ALA A 46 -22.30 17.07 -23.12
C ALA A 46 -22.79 18.09 -24.15
N ASN A 47 -24.10 18.26 -24.27
CA ASN A 47 -24.73 19.18 -25.22
C ASN A 47 -25.30 20.44 -24.55
N SER A 48 -25.01 20.65 -23.26
CA SER A 48 -25.46 21.85 -22.56
C SER A 48 -24.68 23.07 -23.04
N PRO A 49 -25.35 24.18 -23.39
CA PRO A 49 -24.67 25.44 -23.72
C PRO A 49 -24.14 26.14 -22.47
N ASN A 50 -24.66 25.80 -21.28
CA ASN A 50 -24.45 26.54 -20.04
C ASN A 50 -23.59 25.77 -19.03
N THR A 51 -23.23 24.52 -19.31
CA THR A 51 -22.56 23.66 -18.34
C THR A 51 -21.51 22.81 -19.05
N GLU A 52 -20.24 23.11 -18.80
CA GLU A 52 -19.12 22.43 -19.46
C GLU A 52 -18.66 21.18 -18.73
N LYS A 53 -18.93 21.08 -17.43
CA LYS A 53 -18.45 20.01 -16.55
C LYS A 53 -19.43 19.70 -15.43
N TYR A 54 -19.28 18.51 -14.87
CA TYR A 54 -19.89 18.14 -13.60
C TYR A 54 -18.82 18.07 -12.51
N GLU A 55 -19.15 18.57 -11.32
CA GLU A 55 -18.33 18.43 -10.11
C GLU A 55 -19.11 17.62 -9.08
N SER A 56 -18.47 16.59 -8.52
CA SER A 56 -19.09 15.76 -7.50
C SER A 56 -19.27 16.50 -6.18
N ARG A 57 -20.03 15.90 -5.26
CA ARG A 57 -19.90 16.23 -3.84
C ARG A 57 -18.48 15.87 -3.37
N ARG A 58 -18.02 16.53 -2.32
CA ARG A 58 -16.77 16.20 -1.65
C ARG A 58 -16.82 14.77 -1.11
N PHE A 59 -15.71 14.06 -1.21
CA PHE A 59 -15.51 12.74 -0.60
C PHE A 59 -14.14 12.65 0.06
N ALA A 60 -14.03 11.86 1.13
CA ALA A 60 -12.81 11.70 1.89
C ALA A 60 -11.95 10.55 1.37
N SER A 61 -10.63 10.74 1.29
CA SER A 61 -9.65 9.68 1.07
C SER A 61 -8.27 10.08 1.59
N GLY A 62 -7.58 9.16 2.26
CA GLY A 62 -6.22 9.37 2.76
C GLY A 62 -6.05 10.57 3.71
N GLY A 63 -7.11 10.93 4.44
CA GLY A 63 -7.11 12.09 5.35
C GLY A 63 -7.49 13.42 4.70
N TYR A 64 -7.80 13.46 3.40
CA TYR A 64 -8.12 14.69 2.66
C TYR A 64 -9.49 14.60 2.01
N ASN A 65 -10.07 15.78 1.70
CA ASN A 65 -11.30 15.89 0.93
C ASN A 65 -10.98 16.14 -0.54
N TRP A 66 -11.73 15.46 -1.41
CA TRP A 66 -11.54 15.46 -2.85
C TRP A 66 -12.85 15.71 -3.59
N THR A 67 -12.75 16.25 -4.80
CA THR A 67 -13.85 16.42 -5.75
C THR A 67 -13.50 15.76 -7.07
N PHE A 68 -14.41 14.94 -7.60
CA PHE A 68 -14.27 14.29 -8.90
C PHE A 68 -14.97 15.16 -9.96
N ILE A 69 -14.25 15.48 -11.03
CA ILE A 69 -14.68 16.42 -12.06
C ILE A 69 -14.71 15.71 -13.41
N VAL A 70 -15.82 15.85 -14.13
CA VAL A 70 -16.03 15.21 -15.43
C VAL A 70 -16.39 16.25 -16.48
N TYR A 71 -15.57 16.32 -17.53
CA TYR A 71 -15.87 17.05 -18.76
C TYR A 71 -16.33 16.03 -19.81
N PRO A 72 -17.60 15.99 -20.20
CA PRO A 72 -18.13 14.99 -21.12
C PRO A 72 -17.74 15.19 -22.60
N LYS A 73 -17.08 16.30 -22.96
CA LYS A 73 -16.58 16.54 -24.33
C LYS A 73 -15.12 16.90 -24.37
N GLU A 74 -14.71 17.98 -23.74
CA GLU A 74 -13.30 18.33 -23.57
C GLU A 74 -13.16 19.40 -22.49
N ASN A 75 -12.03 19.38 -21.80
CA ASN A 75 -11.53 20.57 -21.13
C ASN A 75 -10.83 21.48 -22.15
N LYS A 76 -11.49 22.57 -22.54
CA LYS A 76 -10.97 23.53 -23.53
C LYS A 76 -9.63 24.17 -23.10
N ASN A 77 -9.37 24.23 -21.80
CA ASN A 77 -8.15 24.83 -21.26
C ASN A 77 -6.92 23.90 -21.36
N GLU A 78 -7.10 22.61 -21.64
CA GLU A 78 -6.01 21.62 -21.64
C GLU A 78 -5.91 20.81 -22.94
N GLN A 79 -6.29 21.41 -24.08
CA GLN A 79 -6.21 20.77 -25.41
C GLN A 79 -6.91 19.40 -25.45
N GLY A 80 -8.12 19.31 -24.88
CA GLY A 80 -8.88 18.06 -24.74
C GLY A 80 -9.33 17.41 -26.07
N ALA A 81 -9.22 18.10 -27.21
CA ALA A 81 -9.40 17.57 -28.56
C ALA A 81 -10.70 16.75 -28.76
N GLY A 82 -11.79 17.17 -28.14
CA GLY A 82 -13.09 16.48 -28.20
C GLY A 82 -13.17 15.15 -27.45
N GLN A 83 -12.26 14.91 -26.50
CA GLN A 83 -12.25 13.73 -25.63
C GLN A 83 -12.72 14.01 -24.21
N VAL A 84 -13.44 13.05 -23.63
CA VAL A 84 -13.87 13.12 -22.24
C VAL A 84 -12.65 13.29 -21.34
N SER A 85 -12.74 14.26 -20.44
CA SER A 85 -11.67 14.57 -19.50
C SER A 85 -12.14 14.28 -18.07
N LEU A 86 -11.32 13.55 -17.31
CA LEU A 86 -11.60 13.16 -15.94
C LEU A 86 -10.55 13.76 -15.03
N TYR A 87 -10.94 14.47 -13.97
CA TYR A 87 -10.01 15.08 -13.02
C TYR A 87 -10.42 14.78 -11.60
N VAL A 88 -9.44 14.84 -10.70
CA VAL A 88 -9.66 14.89 -9.26
C VAL A 88 -8.98 16.14 -8.72
N GLN A 89 -9.65 16.81 -7.79
CA GLN A 89 -9.17 18.03 -7.15
C GLN A 89 -9.18 17.84 -5.63
N ILE A 90 -8.10 18.20 -4.96
CA ILE A 90 -8.02 18.24 -3.50
C ILE A 90 -8.64 19.54 -2.96
N ASP A 91 -9.25 19.48 -1.79
CA ASP A 91 -9.79 20.66 -1.12
C ASP A 91 -8.65 21.52 -0.55
N ASN A 92 -8.47 22.72 -1.11
CA ASN A 92 -7.44 23.67 -0.68
C ASN A 92 -7.50 24.03 0.81
N THR A 93 -8.67 23.95 1.45
CA THR A 93 -8.79 24.21 2.91
C THR A 93 -7.91 23.28 3.73
N THR A 94 -7.65 22.06 3.25
CA THR A 94 -6.76 21.10 3.91
C THR A 94 -5.27 21.42 3.68
N LEU A 95 -4.93 22.08 2.57
CA LEU A 95 -3.56 22.47 2.24
C LEU A 95 -3.11 23.77 2.93
N LEU A 96 -4.06 24.65 3.29
CA LEU A 96 -3.77 25.93 3.94
C LEU A 96 -3.21 25.75 5.36
N ASN A 97 -3.54 24.65 6.03
CA ASN A 97 -3.23 24.43 7.45
C ASN A 97 -2.08 23.43 7.70
N SER A 98 -1.33 23.03 6.65
CA SER A 98 -0.35 21.92 6.61
C SER A 98 -0.99 20.55 6.34
N PRO A 99 -0.43 19.71 5.43
CA PRO A 99 0.81 19.90 4.67
C PRO A 99 0.68 20.79 3.44
N LYS A 100 1.80 21.42 3.03
CA LYS A 100 1.86 22.31 1.84
C LYS A 100 1.67 21.57 0.51
N GLU A 101 2.01 20.28 0.49
CA GLU A 101 1.91 19.41 -0.68
C GLU A 101 1.46 18.01 -0.25
N VAL A 102 0.65 17.37 -1.10
CA VAL A 102 0.13 16.01 -0.91
C VAL A 102 0.46 15.20 -2.15
N TYR A 103 1.02 14.01 -1.98
CA TYR A 103 1.28 13.08 -3.06
C TYR A 103 0.21 12.00 -3.06
N ALA A 104 -0.39 11.72 -4.21
CA ALA A 104 -1.39 10.67 -4.33
C ALA A 104 -1.29 9.93 -5.66
N GLU A 105 -1.40 8.61 -5.62
CA GLU A 105 -1.66 7.80 -6.80
C GLU A 105 -3.13 7.93 -7.18
N VAL A 106 -3.38 8.23 -8.47
CA VAL A 106 -4.72 8.46 -8.98
C VAL A 106 -5.02 7.50 -10.12
N LYS A 107 -6.20 6.88 -10.08
CA LYS A 107 -6.71 6.05 -11.17
C LYS A 107 -8.12 6.50 -11.52
N PHE A 108 -8.39 6.68 -12.81
CA PHE A 108 -9.71 7.03 -13.32
C PHE A 108 -10.35 5.85 -14.03
N PHE A 109 -11.67 5.76 -13.93
CA PHE A 109 -12.42 4.60 -14.40
C PHE A 109 -13.63 5.00 -15.23
N ILE A 110 -13.88 4.25 -16.31
CA ILE A 110 -15.12 4.29 -17.09
C ILE A 110 -15.59 2.84 -17.27
N TYR A 111 -16.80 2.54 -16.82
CA TYR A 111 -17.35 1.18 -16.88
C TYR A 111 -17.83 0.82 -18.29
N ASN A 112 -17.55 -0.39 -18.72
CA ASN A 112 -18.03 -0.97 -19.97
C ASN A 112 -18.96 -2.17 -19.67
N GLN A 113 -20.24 -2.06 -20.02
CA GLN A 113 -21.25 -3.10 -19.71
C GLN A 113 -21.08 -4.38 -20.54
N LYS A 114 -20.47 -4.30 -21.73
CA LYS A 114 -20.27 -5.47 -22.60
C LYS A 114 -19.15 -6.36 -22.07
N GLN A 115 -18.08 -5.74 -21.55
CA GLN A 115 -16.94 -6.46 -20.99
C GLN A 115 -17.11 -6.77 -19.50
N ASP A 116 -18.07 -6.13 -18.83
CA ASP A 116 -18.22 -6.10 -17.37
C ASP A 116 -16.93 -5.72 -16.64
N LYS A 117 -16.25 -4.69 -17.18
CA LYS A 117 -14.96 -4.21 -16.67
C LYS A 117 -14.88 -2.69 -16.74
N TYR A 118 -13.97 -2.13 -15.96
CA TYR A 118 -13.63 -0.72 -15.96
C TYR A 118 -12.41 -0.48 -16.82
N LEU A 119 -12.56 0.33 -17.87
CA LEU A 119 -11.42 0.95 -18.52
C LEU A 119 -10.75 1.89 -17.53
N THR A 120 -9.49 1.61 -17.25
CA THR A 120 -8.72 2.24 -16.18
C THR A 120 -7.59 3.04 -16.78
N TYR A 121 -7.49 4.30 -16.38
CA TYR A 121 -6.36 5.18 -16.66
C TYR A 121 -5.59 5.39 -15.36
N GLN A 122 -4.34 4.95 -15.33
CA GLN A 122 -3.47 5.06 -14.16
C GLN A 122 -2.18 5.77 -14.55
N GLU A 123 -1.79 6.73 -13.75
CA GLU A 123 -0.47 7.35 -13.84
C GLU A 123 0.63 6.42 -13.30
N THR A 124 1.84 6.50 -13.85
CA THR A 124 2.97 5.68 -13.38
C THR A 124 3.38 6.02 -11.96
N ASP A 125 3.33 7.30 -11.61
CA ASP A 125 3.82 7.85 -10.35
C ASP A 125 2.73 8.62 -9.59
N ALA A 126 2.90 8.69 -8.28
CA ALA A 126 2.10 9.56 -7.43
C ALA A 126 2.19 11.02 -7.89
N LYS A 127 1.04 11.68 -7.99
CA LYS A 127 0.95 13.07 -8.43
C LYS A 127 0.99 14.02 -7.26
N ARG A 128 1.74 15.11 -7.44
CA ARG A 128 1.90 16.19 -6.47
C ARG A 128 0.73 17.16 -6.57
N PHE A 129 -0.04 17.28 -5.49
CA PHE A 129 -1.09 18.26 -5.30
C PHE A 129 -0.60 19.36 -4.37
N SER A 130 -0.81 20.61 -4.76
CA SER A 130 -0.43 21.78 -3.96
C SER A 130 -1.44 22.92 -4.16
N LEU A 131 -1.34 24.00 -3.38
CA LEU A 131 -2.22 25.17 -3.54
C LEU A 131 -2.16 25.77 -4.96
N PHE A 132 -1.02 25.64 -5.65
CA PHE A 132 -0.84 26.15 -7.02
C PHE A 132 -1.25 25.14 -8.10
N LYS A 133 -1.34 23.85 -7.75
CA LYS A 133 -1.84 22.80 -8.62
C LYS A 133 -2.68 21.80 -7.80
N PRO A 134 -3.92 22.16 -7.46
CA PRO A 134 -4.74 21.33 -6.56
C PRO A 134 -5.50 20.24 -7.31
N TYR A 135 -5.20 20.00 -8.58
CA TYR A 135 -5.90 19.02 -9.40
C TYR A 135 -4.94 18.27 -10.34
N TRP A 136 -5.36 17.05 -10.69
CA TRP A 136 -4.74 16.21 -11.71
C TRP A 136 -5.82 15.42 -12.44
N GLY A 137 -5.56 15.04 -13.69
CA GLY A 137 -6.54 14.33 -14.47
C GLY A 137 -6.02 13.75 -15.76
N GLN A 138 -6.92 13.09 -16.47
CA GLN A 138 -6.76 12.56 -17.80
C GLN A 138 -7.52 13.44 -18.78
N PRO A 139 -6.87 14.38 -19.48
CA PRO A 139 -7.53 15.26 -20.43
C PRO A 139 -8.07 14.50 -21.65
N ARG A 140 -7.48 13.32 -21.95
CA ARG A 140 -7.69 12.54 -23.17
C ARG A 140 -7.96 11.07 -22.84
N THR A 141 -9.20 10.77 -22.46
CA THR A 141 -9.67 9.39 -22.22
C THR A 141 -10.28 8.78 -23.49
N LYS A 142 -11.59 8.54 -23.51
CA LYS A 142 -12.36 8.16 -24.69
C LYS A 142 -13.03 9.37 -25.30
N SER A 143 -13.22 9.35 -26.62
CA SER A 143 -13.99 10.41 -27.28
C SER A 143 -15.44 10.41 -26.80
N TYR A 144 -16.07 11.59 -26.80
CA TYR A 144 -17.51 11.68 -26.52
C TYR A 144 -18.32 10.73 -27.42
N TYR A 145 -17.99 10.70 -28.72
CA TYR A 145 -18.70 9.87 -29.70
C TYR A 145 -18.56 8.37 -29.42
N GLU A 146 -17.40 7.93 -28.91
CA GLU A 146 -17.21 6.53 -28.53
C GLU A 146 -18.02 6.18 -27.29
N ILE A 147 -18.03 7.03 -26.25
CA ILE A 147 -18.84 6.77 -25.05
C ILE A 147 -20.33 6.81 -25.39
N ALA A 148 -20.76 7.75 -26.23
CA ALA A 148 -22.16 7.90 -26.63
C ALA A 148 -22.63 6.86 -27.66
N ASN A 149 -21.72 6.10 -28.27
CA ASN A 149 -22.05 5.04 -29.22
C ASN A 149 -22.59 3.82 -28.45
N PRO A 150 -23.86 3.41 -28.65
CA PRO A 150 -24.43 2.23 -27.99
C PRO A 150 -23.60 0.95 -28.23
N GLY A 151 -22.99 0.81 -29.41
CA GLY A 151 -22.16 -0.35 -29.75
C GLY A 151 -20.85 -0.47 -28.96
N ALA A 152 -20.36 0.64 -28.37
CA ALA A 152 -19.16 0.66 -27.54
C ALA A 152 -19.45 0.29 -26.08
N ALA A 153 -20.73 0.27 -25.67
CA ALA A 153 -21.19 -0.24 -24.38
C ALA A 153 -20.67 0.51 -23.13
N TYR A 154 -20.38 1.81 -23.24
CA TYR A 154 -20.09 2.68 -22.09
C TYR A 154 -21.33 3.43 -21.59
N LEU A 155 -22.24 3.79 -22.50
CA LEU A 155 -23.53 4.39 -22.20
C LEU A 155 -24.58 3.28 -22.03
N PHE A 156 -25.21 3.22 -20.87
CA PHE A 156 -26.35 2.32 -20.61
C PHE A 156 -27.58 2.77 -21.40
N ASP A 157 -28.50 1.84 -21.68
CA ASP A 157 -29.73 2.10 -22.46
C ASP A 157 -30.60 3.23 -21.89
N ASN A 158 -30.53 3.46 -20.58
CA ASN A 158 -31.23 4.54 -19.89
C ASN A 158 -30.48 5.89 -19.91
N GLY A 159 -29.41 6.02 -20.71
CA GLY A 159 -28.59 7.23 -20.85
C GLY A 159 -27.58 7.45 -19.73
N GLN A 160 -27.36 6.45 -18.86
CA GLN A 160 -26.39 6.55 -17.76
C GLN A 160 -24.98 6.23 -18.22
N VAL A 161 -23.99 6.88 -17.60
CA VAL A 161 -22.57 6.48 -17.64
C VAL A 161 -22.10 6.25 -16.21
N LEU A 162 -21.35 5.17 -15.98
CA LEU A 162 -20.73 4.89 -14.69
C LEU A 162 -19.23 5.13 -14.80
N SER A 163 -18.72 6.04 -13.97
CA SER A 163 -17.30 6.36 -13.86
C SER A 163 -16.87 6.42 -12.40
N GLY A 164 -15.59 6.58 -12.15
CA GLY A 164 -15.09 6.78 -10.79
C GLY A 164 -13.62 7.10 -10.73
N VAL A 165 -13.13 7.20 -9.51
CA VAL A 165 -11.74 7.51 -9.21
C VAL A 165 -11.27 6.73 -7.98
N ASP A 166 -10.02 6.29 -8.01
CA ASP A 166 -9.26 5.85 -6.84
C ASP A 166 -8.22 6.92 -6.53
N VAL A 167 -8.15 7.30 -5.26
CA VAL A 167 -7.14 8.23 -4.74
C VAL A 167 -6.47 7.57 -3.54
N LEU A 168 -5.22 7.15 -3.73
CA LEU A 168 -4.39 6.61 -2.66
C LEU A 168 -3.35 7.66 -2.30
N VAL A 169 -3.52 8.31 -1.16
CA VAL A 169 -2.55 9.27 -0.65
C VAL A 169 -1.33 8.51 -0.15
N THR A 170 -0.17 8.86 -0.68
CA THR A 170 1.10 8.28 -0.26
C THR A 170 1.63 9.05 0.93
N GLU A 171 1.85 8.37 2.04
CA GLU A 171 2.52 8.98 3.19
C GLU A 171 3.95 9.41 2.81
N THR A 172 4.40 10.53 3.35
CA THR A 172 5.81 10.89 3.31
C THR A 172 6.61 9.80 4.02
N PHE A 173 7.71 9.36 3.41
CA PHE A 173 8.64 8.41 4.02
C PHE A 173 8.98 8.85 5.46
N ASN A 174 8.53 8.06 6.44
CA ASN A 174 8.63 8.39 7.87
C ASN A 174 8.91 7.17 8.76
N LYS A 175 8.92 5.97 8.19
CA LYS A 175 9.16 4.71 8.90
C LYS A 175 10.27 3.96 8.20
N TRP A 176 11.31 3.64 8.96
CA TRP A 176 12.44 2.84 8.53
C TRP A 176 13.02 2.15 9.76
N GLU A 177 13.67 1.02 9.54
CA GLU A 177 14.43 0.31 10.57
C GLU A 177 15.83 0.03 10.05
N VAL A 178 16.77 -0.08 10.98
CA VAL A 178 18.09 -0.63 10.71
C VAL A 178 18.15 -1.93 11.46
N PHE A 179 18.19 -3.02 10.71
CA PHE A 179 18.51 -4.32 11.26
C PHE A 179 20.02 -4.56 11.13
N SER A 180 20.65 -4.92 12.24
CA SER A 180 22.03 -5.42 12.24
C SER A 180 22.10 -6.75 13.00
N PHE A 181 22.98 -7.63 12.53
CA PHE A 181 23.26 -8.91 13.16
C PHE A 181 24.73 -8.93 13.57
N THR A 182 25.01 -9.25 14.83
CA THR A 182 26.40 -9.33 15.31
C THR A 182 27.01 -10.67 14.89
N GLU A 183 27.93 -10.65 13.92
CA GLU A 183 28.66 -11.86 13.49
C GLU A 183 29.76 -12.28 14.48
N ASN A 184 30.30 -11.32 15.25
CA ASN A 184 31.41 -11.53 16.17
C ASN A 184 30.98 -11.34 17.62
N PHE A 185 30.55 -12.43 18.25
CA PHE A 185 30.45 -12.51 19.69
C PHE A 185 31.88 -12.53 20.28
N HIS A 186 32.41 -11.39 20.70
CA HIS A 186 33.61 -11.38 21.56
C HIS A 186 33.23 -12.04 22.91
N ASN A 187 34.11 -12.88 23.47
CA ASN A 187 33.86 -13.66 24.70
C ASN A 187 32.65 -14.63 24.63
N ARG A 188 32.64 -15.56 23.67
CA ARG A 188 31.58 -16.58 23.49
C ARG A 188 31.40 -17.57 24.63
N PHE A 189 32.34 -17.63 25.56
CA PHE A 189 32.37 -18.66 26.58
C PHE A 189 32.20 -18.02 27.95
N TYR A 190 31.16 -18.43 28.65
CA TYR A 190 30.99 -18.20 30.07
C TYR A 190 31.25 -19.52 30.79
N THR A 191 32.01 -19.48 31.88
CA THR A 191 32.29 -20.64 32.73
C THR A 191 31.80 -20.34 34.13
N TRP A 192 30.88 -21.16 34.60
CA TRP A 192 30.37 -21.12 35.97
C TRP A 192 30.89 -22.33 36.74
N THR A 193 31.55 -22.09 37.88
CA THR A 193 32.04 -23.16 38.76
C THR A 193 31.13 -23.27 39.97
N ILE A 194 30.49 -24.43 40.14
CA ILE A 194 29.65 -24.72 41.29
C ILE A 194 30.45 -25.52 42.30
N LEU A 195 30.67 -24.94 43.48
CA LEU A 195 31.40 -25.60 44.55
C LEU A 195 30.47 -26.52 45.33
N ASN A 196 31.02 -27.66 45.78
CA ASN A 196 30.29 -28.65 46.59
C ASN A 196 28.95 -29.08 46.00
N PHE A 197 28.92 -29.35 44.69
CA PHE A 197 27.69 -29.68 43.95
C PHE A 197 26.84 -30.80 44.59
N SER A 198 27.48 -31.80 45.21
CA SER A 198 26.78 -32.92 45.86
C SER A 198 26.09 -32.57 47.19
N SER A 199 26.30 -31.36 47.73
CA SER A 199 25.69 -30.88 48.97
C SER A 199 24.71 -29.73 48.72
N LEU A 200 24.25 -29.54 47.48
CA LEU A 200 23.23 -28.55 47.16
C LEU A 200 21.85 -29.05 47.61
N GLU A 201 21.08 -28.18 48.23
CA GLU A 201 19.77 -28.51 48.85
C GLU A 201 18.59 -27.76 48.21
N GLU A 202 18.85 -26.67 47.48
CA GLU A 202 17.81 -25.89 46.82
C GLU A 202 17.35 -26.55 45.51
N ASP A 203 16.11 -26.26 45.11
CA ASP A 203 15.53 -26.77 43.86
C ASP A 203 16.31 -26.30 42.63
N PHE A 204 16.83 -25.06 42.66
CA PHE A 204 17.66 -24.51 41.60
C PHE A 204 18.63 -23.43 42.08
N TYR A 205 19.66 -23.19 41.26
CA TYR A 205 20.65 -22.14 41.45
C TYR A 205 20.84 -21.34 40.17
N VAL A 206 21.13 -20.04 40.31
CA VAL A 206 21.34 -19.11 39.20
C VAL A 206 22.79 -18.62 39.21
N SER A 207 23.43 -18.53 38.05
CA SER A 207 24.77 -17.95 37.91
C SER A 207 24.75 -16.43 37.99
N ASP A 208 25.93 -15.80 38.06
CA ASP A 208 26.04 -14.37 37.77
C ASP A 208 25.57 -14.09 36.33
N GLU A 209 25.07 -12.88 36.09
CA GLU A 209 24.73 -12.41 34.75
C GLU A 209 25.99 -12.24 33.89
N PHE A 210 25.92 -12.63 32.62
CA PHE A 210 27.01 -12.50 31.66
C PHE A 210 26.53 -11.92 30.31
N PRO A 211 27.22 -10.89 29.77
CA PRO A 211 26.84 -10.26 28.51
C PRO A 211 27.39 -11.03 27.31
N ILE A 212 26.52 -11.55 26.44
CA ILE A 212 26.90 -12.15 25.15
C ILE A 212 25.91 -11.68 24.09
N GLY A 213 26.42 -11.15 22.98
CA GLY A 213 25.58 -10.79 21.83
C GLY A 213 24.67 -9.58 22.06
N GLY A 214 25.07 -8.67 22.95
CA GLY A 214 24.27 -7.49 23.28
C GLY A 214 23.08 -7.77 24.20
N ARG A 215 23.01 -8.96 24.81
CA ARG A 215 22.04 -9.34 25.85
C ARG A 215 22.75 -9.85 27.09
N ASN A 216 22.12 -9.67 28.25
CA ASN A 216 22.56 -10.29 29.49
C ASN A 216 21.88 -11.65 29.66
N TRP A 217 22.67 -12.67 29.97
CA TRP A 217 22.20 -14.03 30.16
C TRP A 217 22.57 -14.51 31.57
N ALA A 218 21.84 -15.51 32.07
CA ALA A 218 22.21 -16.27 33.26
C ALA A 218 22.00 -17.78 33.00
N LEU A 219 22.70 -18.62 33.78
CA LEU A 219 22.48 -20.07 33.77
C LEU A 219 21.64 -20.47 34.98
N ASN A 220 20.59 -21.26 34.76
CA ASN A 220 19.82 -21.88 35.83
C ASN A 220 20.13 -23.38 35.86
N VAL A 221 20.55 -23.90 37.02
CA VAL A 221 20.83 -25.32 37.22
C VAL A 221 19.88 -25.91 38.27
N TYR A 222 19.31 -27.06 37.96
CA TYR A 222 18.45 -27.84 38.85
C TYR A 222 19.17 -29.15 39.16
N PRO A 223 19.84 -29.27 40.33
CA PRO A 223 20.67 -30.44 40.65
C PRO A 223 19.92 -31.77 40.60
N ASN A 224 18.65 -31.76 41.00
CA ASN A 224 17.74 -32.91 40.99
C ASN A 224 16.84 -32.97 39.75
N GLY A 225 17.08 -32.11 38.75
CA GLY A 225 16.34 -32.09 37.50
C GLY A 225 15.02 -31.33 37.59
N ASP A 226 14.56 -30.90 36.42
CA ASP A 226 13.33 -30.16 36.21
C ASP A 226 12.52 -30.81 35.07
N GLY A 227 11.19 -30.67 35.11
CA GLY A 227 10.26 -31.27 34.16
C GLY A 227 10.41 -32.80 34.04
N GLU A 228 10.57 -33.31 32.82
CA GLU A 228 10.70 -34.75 32.56
C GLU A 228 11.97 -35.37 33.18
N GLY A 229 12.97 -34.56 33.52
CA GLY A 229 14.22 -35.00 34.14
C GLY A 229 14.17 -35.07 35.67
N GLN A 230 13.06 -34.67 36.30
CA GLN A 230 12.98 -34.53 37.75
C GLN A 230 13.24 -35.85 38.49
N GLY A 231 14.07 -35.76 39.52
CA GLY A 231 14.54 -36.86 40.36
C GLY A 231 15.60 -37.77 39.74
N ASN A 232 15.90 -37.64 38.44
CA ASN A 232 16.72 -38.62 37.70
C ASN A 232 17.81 -37.99 36.81
N SER A 233 17.87 -36.67 36.67
CA SER A 233 18.80 -36.00 35.77
C SER A 233 19.18 -34.61 36.30
N LEU A 234 20.28 -34.06 35.79
CA LEU A 234 20.62 -32.65 35.97
C LEU A 234 19.97 -31.84 34.84
N SER A 235 19.24 -30.77 35.18
CA SER A 235 18.72 -29.83 34.19
C SER A 235 19.50 -28.51 34.21
N LEU A 236 19.81 -27.98 33.03
CA LEU A 236 20.54 -26.72 32.83
C LEU A 236 19.84 -25.88 31.76
N TYR A 237 19.56 -24.63 32.07
CA TYR A 237 18.91 -23.67 31.18
C TYR A 237 19.77 -22.41 31.01
N VAL A 238 19.71 -21.80 29.83
CA VAL A 238 20.21 -20.44 29.58
C VAL A 238 18.99 -19.53 29.53
N VAL A 239 18.96 -18.50 30.37
CA VAL A 239 17.86 -17.54 30.45
C VAL A 239 18.36 -16.13 30.13
N ALA A 240 17.51 -15.32 29.51
CA ALA A 240 17.80 -13.91 29.29
C ALA A 240 17.47 -13.14 30.57
N ALA A 241 18.48 -12.50 31.16
CA ALA A 241 18.37 -11.76 32.42
C ALA A 241 17.82 -10.34 32.23
N ASP A 242 17.81 -9.85 30.98
CA ASP A 242 17.34 -8.52 30.60
C ASP A 242 15.84 -8.48 30.18
N VAL A 243 15.11 -9.56 30.43
CA VAL A 243 13.67 -9.64 30.13
C VAL A 243 12.88 -9.23 31.35
N GLU A 244 12.24 -8.06 31.30
CA GLU A 244 11.15 -7.73 32.24
C GLU A 244 10.09 -8.84 32.12
N SER A 245 9.73 -9.46 33.24
CA SER A 245 8.61 -10.39 33.27
C SER A 245 7.39 -9.65 32.71
N TYR A 246 6.72 -10.24 31.72
CA TYR A 246 5.34 -9.85 31.46
C TYR A 246 4.61 -10.05 32.79
N ASP A 247 4.26 -8.96 33.47
CA ASP A 247 3.23 -9.01 34.49
C ASP A 247 2.03 -9.67 33.80
N GLU A 248 1.64 -10.85 34.30
CA GLU A 248 0.36 -11.42 33.90
C GLU A 248 -0.68 -10.34 34.14
N ILE A 249 -1.31 -9.87 33.07
CA ILE A 249 -2.50 -9.04 33.17
C ILE A 249 -3.58 -9.97 33.75
N THR A 250 -3.63 -10.08 35.08
CA THR A 250 -4.77 -10.59 35.85
C THR A 250 -5.90 -9.58 35.85
#